data_AF-B7KG61-F1
#
_entry.id   AF-B7KG61-F1
#
_cell.length_a   1.000
_cell.length_b   1.000
_cell.length_c   1.000
_cell.angle_alpha   90.00
_cell.angle_beta   90.00
_cell.angle_gamma   90.00
#
_symmetry.space_group_name_H-M   'P 1'
#
loop_
_entity.id
_entity.type
_entity.pdbx_description
1 polymer ?
#
loop_
_entity_poly.entity_id
_entity_poly.type
_entity_poly.pdbx_seq_one_letter_code
_entity_poly.pdbx_strand_id
1 'polypeptide(L)' 'MFAVYLILLFIVFLTVWIISNDQDEVHQMAAVFTAIVALIWFFSIATIPIKLLLALPIFFYFHKIYSYYK' A
#
# COMPACT_ATOMS: atom_id res chain seq x y z
N MET A 1 -19.02 6.35 1.99
CA MET A 1 -18.11 5.44 2.74
C MET A 1 -17.53 4.36 1.83
N PHE A 2 -18.35 3.57 1.11
CA PHE A 2 -17.85 2.52 0.21
C PHE A 2 -16.86 3.00 -0.88
N ALA A 3 -17.19 4.09 -1.58
CA ALA A 3 -16.32 4.67 -2.61
C ALA A 3 -14.94 5.10 -2.06
N VAL A 4 -14.87 5.56 -0.81
CA VAL A 4 -13.61 5.97 -0.15
C VAL A 4 -12.71 4.75 0.06
N TYR A 5 -13.28 3.60 0.44
CA TYR A 5 -12.52 2.36 0.58
C TYR A 5 -11.98 1.85 -0.77
N LEU A 6 -12.75 1.96 -1.85
CA LEU A 6 -12.29 1.58 -3.19
C LEU A 6 -11.13 2.48 -3.66
N ILE A 7 -11.20 3.78 -3.41
CA ILE A 7 -10.12 4.72 -3.74
C ILE A 7 -8.85 4.38 -2.96
N LEU A 8 -8.98 4.09 -1.66
CA LEU A 8 -7.82 3.74 -0.82
C LEU A 8 -7.20 2.39 -1.23
N LEU A 9 -8.02 1.41 -1.59
CA LEU A 9 -7.54 0.13 -2.14
C LEU A 9 -6.85 0.32 -3.50
N PHE A 10 -7.39 1.18 -4.36
CA PHE A 10 -6.77 1.54 -5.63
C PHE A 10 -5.40 2.21 -5.43
N ILE A 11 -5.26 3.13 -4.46
CA ILE A 11 -3.98 3.76 -4.12
C ILE A 11 -2.95 2.71 -3.69
N VAL A 12 -3.33 1.75 -2.83
CA VAL A 12 -2.41 0.68 -2.40
C VAL A 12 -1.98 -0.20 -3.58
N PHE A 13 -2.91 -0.56 -4.47
CA PHE A 13 -2.60 -1.35 -5.67
C PHE A 13 -1.67 -0.59 -6.62
N LEU A 14 -1.93 0.70 -6.83
CA LEU A 14 -1.12 1.58 -7.66
C LEU A 14 0.29 1.71 -7.10
N THR A 15 0.46 1.82 -5.78
CA THR A 15 1.79 1.81 -5.14
C THR A 15 2.54 0.50 -5.40
N VAL A 16 1.91 -0.67 -5.23
CA VAL A 16 2.55 -1.97 -5.50
C VAL A 16 2.98 -2.10 -6.97
N TRP A 17 2.14 -1.58 -7.88
CA TRP A 17 2.44 -1.56 -9.31
C TRP A 17 3.64 -0.65 -9.63
N ILE A 18 3.67 0.59 -9.12
CA ILE A 18 4.81 1.52 -9.31
C ILE A 18 6.10 0.91 -8.77
N ILE A 19 6.09 0.36 -7.55
CA ILE A 19 7.27 -0.29 -6.95
C ILE A 19 7.75 -1.48 -7.78
N SER A 20 6.86 -2.16 -8.51
CA SER A 20 7.22 -3.35 -9.27
C SER A 20 7.63 -3.07 -10.72
N ASN A 21 7.22 -1.94 -11.28
CA ASN A 21 7.37 -1.64 -12.71
C ASN A 21 8.23 -0.41 -12.99
N ASP A 22 8.38 0.49 -12.03
CA ASP A 22 9.24 1.66 -12.16
C ASP A 22 10.66 1.34 -11.68
N GLN A 23 11.67 1.86 -12.37
CA GLN A 23 13.09 1.73 -12.00
C GLN A 23 13.63 3.01 -11.34
N ASP A 24 12.84 4.10 -11.32
CA ASP A 24 13.23 5.34 -10.68
C ASP A 24 12.94 5.29 -9.18
N GLU A 25 14.01 5.33 -8.39
CA GLU A 25 13.99 5.29 -6.93
C GLU A 25 13.15 6.44 -6.33
N VAL A 26 13.11 7.61 -6.98
CA VAL A 26 12.33 8.77 -6.50
C VAL A 26 10.83 8.50 -6.62
N HIS A 27 10.40 7.90 -7.73
CA HIS A 27 9.00 7.54 -7.95
C HIS A 27 8.55 6.41 -7.03
N GLN A 28 9.42 5.42 -6.78
CA GLN A 28 9.17 4.36 -5.81
C GLN A 28 9.02 4.93 -4.38
N MET A 29 9.92 5.84 -3.97
CA MET A 29 9.88 6.45 -2.64
C MET A 29 8.63 7.32 -2.45
N ALA A 30 8.25 8.09 -3.47
CA ALA A 30 7.01 8.86 -3.45
C ALA A 30 5.77 7.94 -3.34
N ALA A 31 5.73 6.84 -4.09
CA ALA A 31 4.64 5.88 -4.03
C ALA A 31 4.51 5.19 -2.65
N VAL A 32 5.64 4.87 -2.01
CA VAL A 32 5.68 4.34 -0.64
C VAL A 32 5.15 5.37 0.36
N PHE A 33 5.58 6.63 0.25
CA PHE A 33 5.09 7.70 1.13
C PHE A 33 3.59 7.92 0.99
N THR A 34 3.07 7.96 -0.25
CA THR A 34 1.64 8.08 -0.51
C THR A 34 0.85 6.89 0.06
N ALA A 35 1.37 5.66 -0.04
CA ALA A 35 0.73 4.50 0.58
C ALA A 35 0.70 4.59 2.11
N ILE A 36 1.78 5.07 2.75
CA ILE A 36 1.81 5.24 4.22
C ILE A 36 0.75 6.25 4.66
N VAL A 37 0.66 7.41 3.99
CA VAL A 37 -0.36 8.43 4.29
C VAL A 37 -1.77 7.88 4.09
N ALA A 38 -2.01 7.16 2.97
CA ALA A 38 -3.29 6.53 2.70
C ALA A 38 -3.65 5.47 3.75
N LEU A 39 -2.67 4.68 4.21
CA LEU A 39 -2.86 3.70 5.27
C LEU A 39 -3.23 4.37 6.60
N ILE A 40 -2.54 5.45 7.00
CA ILE A 40 -2.86 6.19 8.24
C ILE A 40 -4.29 6.71 8.19
N TRP A 41 -4.66 7.39 7.10
CA TRP A 41 -6.02 7.90 6.89
C TRP A 41 -7.07 6.79 6.91
N PHE A 42 -6.76 5.65 6.30
CA PHE A 42 -7.62 4.49 6.33
C PHE A 42 -7.80 3.93 7.75
N PHE A 43 -6.72 3.83 8.54
CA PHE A 43 -6.80 3.35 9.92
C PHE A 43 -7.71 4.22 10.80
N SER A 44 -7.75 5.53 10.54
CA SER A 44 -8.62 6.49 11.24
C SER A 44 -10.10 6.34 10.90
N ILE A 45 -10.43 5.91 9.67
CA ILE A 45 -11.82 5.92 9.15
C ILE A 45 -12.40 4.49 9.03
N ALA A 46 -11.55 3.47 8.90
CA ALA A 46 -11.96 2.11 8.57
C ALA A 46 -12.47 1.30 9.75
N THR A 47 -13.50 0.50 9.49
CA THR A 47 -14.01 -0.53 10.41
C THR A 47 -13.04 -1.71 10.50
N ILE A 48 -12.94 -2.36 11.67
CA ILE A 48 -12.00 -3.46 11.98
C ILE A 48 -11.83 -4.53 10.87
N PRO A 49 -12.89 -5.09 10.24
CA PRO A 49 -12.72 -6.16 9.25
C PRO A 49 -11.98 -5.70 7.98
N ILE A 50 -12.09 -4.42 7.62
CA ILE A 50 -11.48 -3.86 6.42
C ILE A 50 -9.98 -3.59 6.66
N LYS A 51 -9.55 -3.41 7.91
CA LYS A 51 -8.12 -3.30 8.28
C LYS A 51 -7.34 -4.60 8.05
N LEU A 52 -7.98 -5.76 8.24
CA LEU A 52 -7.36 -7.07 8.01
C LEU A 52 -7.06 -7.34 6.53
N LEU A 53 -7.94 -6.90 5.63
CA LEU A 53 -7.75 -7.08 4.18
C LEU A 53 -6.53 -6.31 3.66
N LEU A 54 -6.20 -5.16 4.26
CA LEU A 54 -5.02 -4.37 3.90
C LEU A 54 -3.71 -4.86 4.54
N ALA A 55 -3.77 -5.74 5.54
CA ALA A 55 -2.55 -6.38 6.05
C ALA A 55 -1.90 -7.29 5.00
N LEU A 56 -2.68 -7.83 4.05
CA LEU A 56 -2.19 -8.69 2.97
C LEU A 56 -1.20 -7.98 2.04
N PRO A 57 -1.51 -6.83 1.40
CA PRO A 57 -0.55 -6.14 0.52
C PRO A 57 0.70 -5.67 1.27
N ILE A 58 0.56 -5.25 2.55
CA ILE A 58 1.69 -4.90 3.41
C ILE A 58 2.58 -6.13 3.65
N PHE A 59 1.98 -7.28 3.97
CA PHE A 59 2.69 -8.55 4.14
C PHE A 59 3.43 -8.96 2.87
N PHE A 60 2.79 -8.87 1.69
CA PHE A 60 3.45 -9.16 0.41
C PHE A 60 4.63 -8.20 0.13
N TYR A 61 4.51 -6.92 0.47
CA TYR A 61 5.59 -5.94 0.33
C TYR A 61 6.80 -6.30 1.21
N PHE A 62 6.59 -6.58 2.50
CA PHE A 62 7.67 -7.00 3.40
C PHE A 62 8.28 -8.35 3.01
N HIS A 63 7.47 -9.29 2.52
CA HIS A 63 7.97 -10.56 2.02
C HIS A 63 8.88 -10.37 0.79
N LYS A 64 8.49 -9.50 -0.15
CA LYS A 64 9.31 -9.17 -1.33
C LYS A 64 10.64 -8.52 -0.93
N ILE A 65 10.63 -7.57 0.02
CA ILE A 65 11.86 -6.98 0.57
C ILE A 65 12.74 -8.06 1.19
N TYR A 66 12.20 -8.89 2.09
CA TYR A 66 12.95 -9.95 2.75
C TYR A 66 13.61 -10.92 1.75
N SER A 67 12.91 -11.25 0.66
CA SER A 67 13.46 -12.10 -0.42
C SER A 67 14.56 -11.42 -1.23
N TYR A 68 14.64 -10.09 -1.25
CA TYR A 68 15.66 -9.35 -2.01
C TYR A 68 16.99 -9.23 -1.24
N TYR A 69 16.92 -9.23 0.10
CA TYR A 69 18.08 -9.09 0.99
C TYR A 69 18.65 -10.43 1.51
N LYS A 70 18.16 -11.57 1.00
CA LYS A 70 18.67 -12.92 1.29
C LYS A 70 19.40 -13.48 0.07
#